data_AF-A0A9N9AHJ5-F1
#
_entry.id   AF-A0A9N9AHJ5-F1
#
_cell.length_a   1.000
_cell.length_b   1.000
_cell.length_c   1.000
_cell.angle_alpha   90.00
_cell.angle_beta   90.00
_cell.angle_gamma   90.00
#
_symmetry.space_group_name_H-M   'P 1'
#
loop_
_entity.id
_entity.type
_entity.pdbx_description
1 polymer ?
#
loop_
_entity_poly.entity_id
_entity_poly.type
_entity_poly.pdbx_seq_one_letter_code
_entity_poly.pdbx_strand_id
1 'polypeptide(L)'
;MAVTTVQIMGESEMNFNPHNDEPLKHEHMISQNDVKYEECFELYINDMLTIKSFAVSDNKLVSMPIYGDEDGLIKKIGVFDFLGLPYSSYLLIYLNFLEDNDLVAIVDSLIGSFNGYKIYVFTQKKNRLIRKSTIKLDIKPHQIFMSPKGKLFIYDNDIGNITKWDIKTLKFEAHFLVKPFTDIDIKLSDNGLFLLVYAVRYVAKRMVDSSIFIFLAENGMKFTSYNWGGLEIYAFDLIASEFCARLLIMAKNKEKQNINHIVDPFISSEKVDANKLLSYSETSDVQKQFQYPCIIKFDNVIGSIGKSLVTKKLIPDERNWIPYLRNTLEDSNRIYMSSIRKNVAEFIEPFIDKYTLKTDNDNNIPEVKPINKVFEKYLVKWTLHCDKNFDIIKAESKDASDEVNFRPNYHNSPTTFAIEAFCLDNDDLVIYGELCLLIWTFSAKKKIQMIYCWHINPNDHSIIKSLSSNSLNSKGYFLPAPSESFIKRISFYQPDMTIRYLIEELLDEYIRNEYFLILYGDELMKFFIDNGKDVQLRRLCNRCIKLVFESDESPPNIQLFRIISQSLTKISERNPTYFDDFIIRISFLCVFDRSYLESTLEDKIRLKHLHHYGSYNGIIDILMKN
;
A
#
# COMPACT_ATOMS: atom_id res chain seq x y z
N MET A 1 63.07 -33.92 18.61
CA MET A 1 62.26 -34.36 19.76
C MET A 1 62.55 -33.45 20.93
N ALA A 2 61.69 -32.45 21.15
CA ALA A 2 61.62 -31.68 22.39
C ALA A 2 60.34 -30.85 22.33
N VAL A 3 59.37 -31.20 23.18
CA VAL A 3 58.22 -30.36 23.52
C VAL A 3 58.76 -29.27 24.45
N THR A 4 58.49 -28.01 24.14
CA THR A 4 58.88 -26.86 24.95
C THR A 4 57.64 -26.08 25.40
N THR A 5 57.78 -25.56 26.60
CA THR A 5 56.86 -25.03 27.60
C THR A 5 56.13 -23.72 27.25
N VAL A 6 55.02 -23.53 27.95
CA VAL A 6 54.11 -22.37 28.04
C VAL A 6 54.73 -21.17 28.80
N GLN A 7 54.32 -19.95 28.42
CA GLN A 7 53.93 -18.75 29.22
C GLN A 7 54.29 -17.47 28.43
N ILE A 8 53.62 -16.30 28.42
CA ILE A 8 52.35 -15.72 28.92
C ILE A 8 52.26 -14.30 28.27
N MET A 9 51.04 -13.73 28.19
CA MET A 9 50.69 -12.30 28.06
C MET A 9 50.80 -11.57 26.72
N GLY A 10 49.68 -10.90 26.40
CA GLY A 10 49.51 -9.92 25.33
C GLY A 10 48.04 -9.56 25.21
N GLU A 11 47.56 -8.73 26.15
CA GLU A 11 46.30 -7.99 26.02
C GLU A 11 46.31 -7.22 24.70
N SER A 12 45.25 -7.36 23.90
CA SER A 12 44.86 -6.34 22.93
C SER A 12 43.36 -6.10 23.09
N GLU A 13 43.02 -5.01 23.75
CA GLU A 13 41.70 -4.40 23.69
C GLU A 13 41.30 -4.23 22.22
N MET A 14 40.32 -5.02 21.76
CA MET A 14 39.57 -4.65 20.55
C MET A 14 38.54 -3.60 20.97
N ASN A 15 38.94 -2.34 20.81
CA ASN A 15 38.02 -1.21 20.77
C ASN A 15 36.91 -1.50 19.75
N PHE A 16 35.70 -1.72 20.26
CA PHE A 16 34.47 -1.62 19.45
C PHE A 16 34.35 -0.17 19.00
N ASN A 17 34.66 0.11 17.74
CA ASN A 17 34.40 1.38 17.10
C ASN A 17 32.98 1.34 16.51
N PRO A 18 31.98 2.05 17.07
CA PRO A 18 30.58 1.94 16.65
C PRO A 18 30.25 2.84 15.45
N HIS A 19 31.22 3.13 14.58
CA HIS A 19 31.06 4.06 13.45
C HIS A 19 31.36 3.49 12.06
N ASN A 20 31.45 2.17 11.91
CA ASN A 20 31.42 1.54 10.59
C ASN A 20 30.00 1.13 10.22
N ASP A 21 29.17 2.12 9.91
CA ASP A 21 28.03 1.94 9.01
C ASP A 21 28.60 1.68 7.60
N GLU A 22 29.09 0.48 7.33
CA GLU A 22 29.21 0.00 5.95
C GLU A 22 27.84 -0.55 5.54
N PRO A 23 27.03 0.20 4.76
CA PRO A 23 25.80 -0.36 4.22
C PRO A 23 26.16 -1.55 3.31
N LEU A 24 25.38 -2.63 3.40
CA LEU A 24 25.41 -3.75 2.47
C LEU A 24 25.52 -3.21 1.03
N LYS A 25 26.64 -3.51 0.36
CA LYS A 25 27.01 -3.01 -0.97
C LYS A 25 25.97 -3.37 -2.04
N HIS A 26 24.99 -2.48 -2.24
CA HIS A 26 24.13 -2.43 -3.43
C HIS A 26 24.72 -1.54 -4.55
N GLU A 27 25.95 -1.04 -4.38
CA GLU A 27 26.64 -0.10 -5.29
C GLU A 27 26.97 -0.65 -6.69
N HIS A 28 26.62 -1.90 -7.00
CA HIS A 28 26.91 -2.53 -8.29
C HIS A 28 25.67 -2.79 -9.18
N MET A 29 24.47 -2.28 -8.82
CA MET A 29 23.26 -2.57 -9.62
C MET A 29 22.94 -1.53 -10.71
N ILE A 30 23.26 -0.26 -10.47
CA ILE A 30 22.98 0.84 -11.41
C ILE A 30 24.18 1.77 -11.42
N SER A 31 24.79 1.95 -12.60
CA SER A 31 25.90 2.90 -12.77
C SER A 31 25.51 4.02 -13.73
N GLN A 32 25.75 5.26 -13.30
CA GLN A 32 25.68 6.44 -14.16
C GLN A 32 27.08 6.77 -14.65
N ASN A 33 27.24 6.84 -15.97
CA ASN A 33 28.41 7.47 -16.54
C ASN A 33 28.01 8.87 -17.01
N ASP A 34 28.52 9.90 -16.36
CA ASP A 34 28.51 11.27 -16.89
C ASP A 34 29.52 11.34 -18.04
N VAL A 35 29.11 10.88 -19.23
CA VAL A 35 29.97 10.97 -20.40
C VAL A 35 29.71 12.30 -21.11
N LYS A 36 30.68 13.21 -21.04
CA LYS A 36 30.77 14.35 -21.95
C LYS A 36 31.06 13.82 -23.36
N TYR A 37 30.02 13.61 -24.16
CA TYR A 37 30.15 13.38 -25.60
C TYR A 37 29.82 14.68 -26.33
N GLU A 38 30.77 15.17 -27.14
CA GLU A 38 30.59 16.29 -28.07
C GLU A 38 29.88 15.88 -29.38
N GLU A 39 29.34 14.67 -29.48
CA GLU A 39 28.52 14.25 -30.62
C GLU A 39 27.06 14.02 -30.19
N CYS A 40 26.22 15.00 -30.51
CA CYS A 40 24.78 15.00 -30.26
C CYS A 40 24.07 13.94 -31.12
N PHE A 41 23.30 13.07 -30.47
CA PHE A 41 22.33 12.19 -31.13
C PHE A 41 21.04 12.99 -31.37
N GLU A 42 20.55 13.05 -32.61
CA GLU A 42 19.31 13.76 -32.97
C GLU A 42 18.22 12.75 -33.35
N LEU A 43 17.03 12.91 -32.76
CA LEU A 43 15.81 12.18 -33.10
C LEU A 43 14.88 13.09 -33.91
N TYR A 44 14.38 12.59 -35.05
CA TYR A 44 13.41 13.27 -35.90
C TYR A 44 12.03 12.59 -35.85
N ILE A 45 10.97 13.40 -35.83
CA ILE A 45 9.57 12.95 -35.95
C ILE A 45 9.20 13.00 -37.44
N ASN A 46 8.65 11.90 -37.98
CA ASN A 46 8.26 11.79 -39.39
C ASN A 46 6.72 11.79 -39.53
N ASP A 47 6.16 12.73 -40.31
CA ASP A 47 4.71 12.98 -40.44
C ASP A 47 3.97 12.02 -41.41
N MET A 48 4.62 10.96 -41.92
CA MET A 48 4.17 10.26 -43.14
C MET A 48 3.61 8.83 -42.98
N LEU A 49 3.18 8.37 -41.80
CA LEU A 49 2.70 6.98 -41.65
C LEU A 49 1.23 6.82 -41.22
N THR A 50 0.43 6.27 -42.15
CA THR A 50 -0.96 5.83 -42.01
C THR A 50 -1.10 4.41 -41.44
N ILE A 51 -0.51 4.14 -40.26
CA ILE A 51 -0.77 2.87 -39.53
C ILE A 51 -1.61 3.21 -38.28
N LYS A 52 -2.88 2.76 -38.28
CA LYS A 52 -3.83 2.89 -37.16
C LYS A 52 -3.54 1.87 -36.05
N SER A 53 -2.37 1.99 -35.42
CA SER A 53 -2.05 1.27 -34.17
C SER A 53 -1.75 2.30 -33.10
N PHE A 54 -2.79 2.89 -32.51
CA PHE A 54 -2.59 3.74 -31.35
C PHE A 54 -2.46 2.83 -30.13
N ALA A 55 -1.26 2.76 -29.55
CA ALA A 55 -1.13 2.37 -28.16
C ALA A 55 -1.35 3.64 -27.33
N VAL A 56 -2.52 3.76 -26.73
CA VAL A 56 -2.70 4.74 -25.66
C VAL A 56 -1.93 4.18 -24.47
N SER A 57 -1.15 5.02 -23.81
CA SER A 57 -0.45 4.65 -22.59
C SER A 57 -1.06 5.38 -21.44
N ASP A 58 -1.07 4.68 -20.32
CA ASP A 58 -1.57 5.11 -19.03
C ASP A 58 -0.92 6.39 -18.52
N ASN A 59 -0.02 7.08 -19.23
CA ASN A 59 0.82 8.11 -18.62
C ASN A 59 0.93 9.46 -19.36
N LYS A 60 -0.07 9.75 -20.19
CA LYS A 60 -0.22 10.90 -21.11
C LYS A 60 0.50 10.67 -22.43
N LEU A 61 -0.28 10.22 -23.43
CA LEU A 61 0.08 10.04 -24.84
C LEU A 61 1.35 9.18 -25.09
N VAL A 62 1.07 7.91 -25.36
CA VAL A 62 1.86 6.93 -26.12
C VAL A 62 3.14 6.41 -25.45
N SER A 63 3.00 5.24 -24.85
CA SER A 63 4.02 4.20 -24.76
C SER A 63 3.51 3.06 -25.64
N MET A 64 4.22 2.76 -26.73
CA MET A 64 3.91 1.63 -27.60
C MET A 64 4.69 0.40 -27.11
N PRO A 65 4.04 -0.64 -26.56
CA PRO A 65 4.67 -1.95 -26.52
C PRO A 65 4.89 -2.41 -27.97
N ILE A 66 6.12 -2.75 -28.33
CA ILE A 66 6.43 -3.26 -29.67
C ILE A 66 6.44 -4.78 -29.63
N TYR A 67 5.34 -5.38 -30.07
CA TYR A 67 5.29 -6.81 -30.35
C TYR A 67 6.11 -7.12 -31.61
N GLY A 68 6.85 -8.23 -31.55
CA GLY A 68 7.47 -8.80 -32.75
C GLY A 68 6.42 -9.51 -33.59
N ASP A 69 6.49 -9.31 -34.89
CA ASP A 69 5.96 -10.22 -35.89
C ASP A 69 6.68 -11.58 -35.82
N GLU A 70 6.04 -12.64 -36.33
CA GLU A 70 6.48 -14.04 -36.23
C GLU A 70 7.91 -14.30 -36.74
N ASP A 71 8.47 -13.37 -37.52
CA ASP A 71 9.81 -13.45 -38.12
C ASP A 71 10.87 -12.54 -37.47
N GLY A 72 10.54 -11.79 -36.41
CA GLY A 72 11.51 -11.16 -35.49
C GLY A 72 12.50 -10.13 -36.06
N LEU A 73 12.35 -9.66 -37.31
CA LEU A 73 13.44 -8.97 -38.00
C LEU A 73 13.29 -7.46 -38.25
N ILE A 74 12.10 -6.83 -38.13
CA ILE A 74 12.00 -5.37 -38.33
C ILE A 74 10.94 -4.72 -37.42
N LYS A 75 11.40 -3.97 -36.41
CA LYS A 75 10.56 -3.05 -35.60
C LYS A 75 10.64 -1.62 -36.17
N LYS A 76 9.67 -1.20 -36.98
CA LYS A 76 9.47 0.22 -37.34
C LYS A 76 8.42 0.83 -36.42
N ILE A 77 8.82 1.71 -35.49
CA ILE A 77 7.88 2.63 -34.84
C ILE A 77 7.83 3.89 -35.71
N GLY A 78 6.67 4.19 -36.29
CA GLY A 78 6.50 5.25 -37.28
C GLY A 78 6.69 6.70 -36.79
N VAL A 79 7.17 6.93 -35.56
CA VAL A 79 7.26 8.27 -34.93
C VAL A 79 8.71 8.67 -34.59
N PHE A 80 9.65 7.73 -34.45
CA PHE A 80 11.01 8.04 -34.01
C PHE A 80 12.05 7.36 -34.91
N ASP A 81 12.88 8.15 -35.58
CA ASP A 81 14.07 7.66 -36.28
C ASP A 81 15.32 7.88 -35.40
N PHE A 82 15.89 6.79 -34.87
CA PHE A 82 17.07 6.82 -33.99
C PHE A 82 18.36 6.86 -34.82
N LEU A 83 18.66 8.01 -35.43
CA LEU A 83 19.90 8.20 -36.16
C LEU A 83 21.11 8.23 -35.20
N GLY A 84 22.13 7.40 -35.48
CA GLY A 84 23.41 7.42 -34.76
C GLY A 84 23.59 6.35 -33.66
N LEU A 85 22.63 5.45 -33.44
CA LEU A 85 22.94 4.21 -32.75
C LEU A 85 23.95 3.43 -33.63
N PRO A 86 25.11 2.98 -33.10
CA PRO A 86 26.03 2.16 -33.90
C PRO A 86 25.24 0.99 -34.48
N TYR A 87 25.63 0.53 -35.68
CA TYR A 87 25.02 -0.52 -36.52
C TYR A 87 24.70 -1.88 -35.84
N SER A 88 24.69 -1.97 -34.52
CA SER A 88 24.16 -3.03 -33.70
C SER A 88 22.64 -2.94 -33.56
N SER A 89 21.94 -4.06 -33.76
CA SER A 89 20.51 -4.23 -33.55
C SER A 89 20.14 -3.93 -32.09
N TYR A 90 19.54 -2.78 -31.81
CA TYR A 90 18.95 -2.49 -30.50
C TYR A 90 17.45 -2.83 -30.52
N LEU A 91 16.99 -3.53 -29.50
CA LEU A 91 15.56 -3.76 -29.27
C LEU A 91 15.05 -2.62 -28.38
N LEU A 92 14.19 -1.74 -28.88
CA LEU A 92 13.46 -0.82 -28.00
C LEU A 92 12.44 -1.63 -27.20
N ILE A 93 12.59 -1.60 -25.88
CA ILE A 93 11.78 -2.36 -24.93
C ILE A 93 10.66 -1.48 -24.39
N TYR A 94 10.99 -0.24 -24.08
CA TYR A 94 10.10 0.67 -23.41
C TYR A 94 10.39 2.12 -23.80
N LEU A 95 9.33 2.93 -23.90
CA LEU A 95 9.41 4.35 -24.24
C LEU A 95 8.34 5.12 -23.46
N ASN A 96 8.73 6.17 -22.73
CA ASN A 96 7.78 6.97 -21.95
C ASN A 96 8.25 8.43 -21.77
N PHE A 97 7.30 9.36 -21.70
CA PHE A 97 7.57 10.74 -21.32
C PHE A 97 7.41 10.90 -19.80
N LEU A 98 8.32 11.65 -19.20
CA LEU A 98 8.27 12.09 -17.81
C LEU A 98 7.48 13.40 -17.69
N GLU A 99 7.03 13.72 -16.48
CA GLU A 99 6.28 14.96 -16.20
C GLU A 99 7.06 16.25 -16.53
N ASP A 100 8.39 16.20 -16.57
CA ASP A 100 9.26 17.30 -16.99
C ASP A 100 9.53 17.34 -18.50
N ASN A 101 8.77 16.55 -19.28
CA ASN A 101 8.90 16.37 -20.73
C ASN A 101 10.22 15.71 -21.18
N ASP A 102 10.97 15.12 -20.26
CA ASP A 102 12.07 14.25 -20.64
C ASP A 102 11.50 12.94 -21.24
N LEU A 103 12.06 12.48 -22.34
CA LEU A 103 11.75 11.19 -22.95
C LEU A 103 12.72 10.14 -22.43
N VAL A 104 12.21 9.01 -21.96
CA VAL A 104 13.01 7.88 -21.52
C VAL A 104 12.81 6.71 -22.47
N ALA A 105 13.91 6.19 -22.99
CA ALA A 105 13.95 5.02 -23.86
C ALA A 105 14.79 3.91 -23.21
N ILE A 106 14.22 2.72 -23.09
CA ILE A 106 14.93 1.54 -22.60
C ILE A 106 15.21 0.63 -23.79
N VAL A 107 16.47 0.30 -24.00
CA VAL A 107 16.90 -0.60 -25.08
C VAL A 107 17.62 -1.82 -24.54
N ASP A 108 17.45 -2.95 -25.24
CA ASP A 108 18.26 -4.15 -25.08
C ASP A 108 19.27 -4.24 -26.25
N SER A 109 20.51 -4.62 -25.92
CA SER A 109 21.61 -4.72 -26.88
C SER A 109 21.70 -6.16 -27.38
N LEU A 110 21.20 -6.43 -28.59
CA LEU A 110 21.13 -7.80 -29.12
C LEU A 110 22.49 -8.35 -29.60
N ILE A 111 23.56 -7.54 -29.67
CA ILE A 111 24.86 -7.93 -30.24
C ILE A 111 26.00 -7.68 -29.25
N GLY A 112 26.68 -8.75 -28.84
CA GLY A 112 27.94 -8.73 -28.09
C GLY A 112 27.86 -9.32 -26.68
N SER A 113 28.96 -9.89 -26.20
CA SER A 113 29.14 -10.54 -24.88
C SER A 113 29.01 -9.63 -23.65
N PHE A 114 28.53 -8.40 -23.83
CA PHE A 114 28.18 -7.46 -22.76
C PHE A 114 26.66 -7.28 -22.73
N ASN A 115 26.01 -8.25 -22.08
CA ASN A 115 24.57 -8.34 -21.86
C ASN A 115 24.11 -7.27 -20.86
N GLY A 116 23.27 -6.32 -21.27
CA GLY A 116 22.66 -5.38 -20.34
C GLY A 116 21.71 -4.41 -21.01
N TYR A 117 20.64 -4.06 -20.31
CA TYR A 117 19.69 -3.03 -20.75
C TYR A 117 20.32 -1.64 -20.53
N LYS A 118 20.06 -0.72 -21.45
CA LYS A 118 20.45 0.69 -21.31
C LYS A 118 19.21 1.55 -21.28
N ILE A 119 19.17 2.49 -20.33
CA ILE A 119 18.14 3.52 -20.29
C ILE A 119 18.76 4.83 -20.77
N TYR A 120 18.20 5.39 -21.83
CA TYR A 120 18.54 6.71 -22.34
C TYR A 120 17.49 7.71 -21.88
N VAL A 121 17.93 8.82 -21.31
CA VAL A 121 17.07 9.96 -20.98
C VAL A 121 17.38 11.06 -21.96
N PHE A 122 16.35 11.63 -22.59
CA PHE A 122 16.45 12.74 -23.53
C PHE A 122 15.63 13.92 -23.01
N THR A 123 16.14 15.13 -23.19
CA THR A 123 15.39 16.36 -22.91
C THR A 123 14.99 17.00 -24.23
N GLN A 124 13.73 17.43 -24.34
CA GLN A 124 13.28 18.19 -25.49
C GLN A 124 13.82 19.63 -25.46
N LYS A 125 14.53 20.04 -26.51
CA LYS A 125 14.87 21.44 -26.77
C LYS A 125 14.40 21.84 -28.17
N LYS A 126 13.39 22.71 -28.24
CA LYS A 126 12.69 23.08 -29.49
C LYS A 126 12.11 21.80 -30.15
N ASN A 127 12.47 21.53 -31.40
CA ASN A 127 12.04 20.34 -32.17
C ASN A 127 13.09 19.23 -32.15
N ARG A 128 13.98 19.19 -31.15
CA ARG A 128 15.04 18.18 -31.01
C ARG A 128 15.01 17.54 -29.64
N LEU A 129 15.26 16.23 -29.59
CA LEU A 129 15.52 15.49 -28.36
C LEU A 129 17.03 15.37 -28.19
N ILE A 130 17.56 15.88 -27.07
CA ILE A 130 18.99 15.84 -26.77
C ILE A 130 19.20 14.85 -25.65
N ARG A 131 20.09 13.87 -25.87
CA ARG A 131 20.44 12.89 -24.83
C ARG A 131 21.02 13.60 -23.61
N LYS A 132 20.34 13.44 -22.47
CA LYS A 132 20.69 14.01 -21.16
C LYS A 132 21.60 13.07 -20.38
N SER A 133 21.26 11.78 -20.33
CA SER A 133 22.02 10.78 -19.58
C SER A 133 21.86 9.37 -20.16
N THR A 134 22.71 8.45 -19.70
CA THR A 134 22.62 7.02 -20.01
C THR A 134 22.86 6.24 -18.74
N ILE A 135 21.95 5.32 -18.43
CA ILE A 135 22.01 4.45 -17.26
C ILE A 135 22.19 3.03 -17.75
N LYS A 136 23.17 2.32 -17.20
CA LYS A 136 23.38 0.90 -17.47
C LYS A 136 22.72 0.07 -16.38
N LEU A 137 21.93 -0.91 -16.80
CA LEU A 137 21.41 -1.93 -15.91
C LEU A 137 22.29 -3.18 -16.06
N ASP A 138 23.01 -3.53 -15.00
CA ASP A 138 23.90 -4.71 -14.96
C ASP A 138 23.10 -6.01 -14.68
N ILE A 139 21.81 -5.99 -15.01
CA ILE A 139 20.86 -7.06 -14.78
C ILE A 139 20.13 -7.30 -16.10
N LYS A 140 19.71 -8.54 -16.35
CA LYS A 140 18.78 -8.87 -17.43
C LYS A 140 17.36 -8.97 -16.85
N PRO A 141 16.68 -7.84 -16.58
CA PRO A 141 15.31 -7.86 -16.07
C PRO A 141 14.39 -8.62 -17.02
N HIS A 142 13.45 -9.34 -16.42
CA HIS A 142 12.40 -10.02 -17.15
C HIS A 142 11.40 -9.00 -17.71
N GLN A 143 11.02 -8.02 -16.89
CA GLN A 143 10.15 -6.91 -17.28
C GLN A 143 10.54 -5.62 -16.59
N ILE A 144 10.28 -4.50 -17.26
CA ILE A 144 10.59 -3.16 -16.76
C ILE A 144 9.39 -2.24 -17.02
N PHE A 145 9.06 -1.44 -16.01
CA PHE A 145 7.98 -0.45 -16.07
C PHE A 145 8.50 0.90 -15.57
N MET A 146 7.85 1.98 -16.00
CA MET A 146 8.22 3.33 -15.56
C MET A 146 7.00 4.20 -15.31
N SER A 147 7.00 4.94 -14.20
CA SER A 147 5.99 5.95 -13.93
C SER A 147 6.34 7.30 -14.58
N PRO A 148 5.35 8.19 -14.82
CA PRO A 148 5.59 9.56 -15.32
C PRO A 148 6.52 10.36 -14.40
N LYS A 149 6.51 10.02 -13.11
CA LYS A 149 7.32 10.67 -12.07
C LYS A 149 8.77 10.17 -12.05
N GLY A 150 9.17 9.34 -13.02
CA GLY A 150 10.54 8.83 -13.12
C GLY A 150 10.86 7.70 -12.13
N LYS A 151 9.84 6.96 -11.67
CA LYS A 151 10.07 5.74 -10.87
C LYS A 151 10.20 4.55 -11.81
N LEU A 152 11.33 3.87 -11.73
CA LEU A 152 11.66 2.68 -12.51
C LEU A 152 11.33 1.44 -11.67
N PHE A 153 10.52 0.54 -12.23
CA PHE A 153 10.19 -0.74 -11.64
C PHE A 153 10.81 -1.86 -12.44
N ILE A 154 11.56 -2.73 -11.77
CA ILE A 154 12.22 -3.88 -12.40
C ILE A 154 11.66 -5.16 -11.78
N TYR A 155 11.12 -6.04 -12.61
CA TYR A 155 10.62 -7.34 -12.20
C TYR A 155 11.59 -8.46 -12.54
N ASP A 156 11.87 -9.28 -11.53
CA ASP A 156 12.58 -10.53 -11.63
C ASP A 156 11.62 -11.69 -11.41
N ASN A 157 11.31 -12.42 -12.50
CA ASN A 157 10.38 -13.53 -12.47
C ASN A 157 10.95 -14.78 -11.78
N ASP A 158 12.27 -14.91 -11.64
CA ASP A 158 12.90 -16.09 -11.08
C ASP A 158 12.61 -16.18 -9.58
N ILE A 159 12.60 -15.01 -8.92
CA ILE A 159 12.38 -14.87 -7.48
C ILE A 159 11.06 -14.18 -7.13
N GLY A 160 10.30 -13.69 -8.12
CA GLY A 160 9.04 -12.98 -7.89
C GLY A 160 9.24 -11.64 -7.19
N ASN A 161 10.25 -10.86 -7.60
CA ASN A 161 10.60 -9.61 -6.92
C ASN A 161 10.47 -8.41 -7.86
N ILE A 162 9.85 -7.34 -7.37
CA ILE A 162 9.80 -6.04 -8.06
C ILE A 162 10.64 -5.08 -7.26
N THR A 163 11.58 -4.38 -7.90
CA THR A 163 12.37 -3.31 -7.26
C THR A 163 11.98 -1.96 -7.83
N LYS A 164 11.90 -0.93 -6.98
CA LYS A 164 11.58 0.45 -7.34
C LYS A 164 12.79 1.34 -7.13
N TRP A 165 13.10 2.13 -8.15
CA TRP A 165 14.25 3.03 -8.19
C TRP A 165 13.79 4.41 -8.66
N ASP A 166 14.46 5.44 -8.17
CA ASP A 166 14.28 6.79 -8.70
C ASP A 166 15.31 7.03 -9.82
N ILE A 167 14.86 7.32 -11.04
CA ILE A 167 15.78 7.43 -12.18
C ILE A 167 16.64 8.71 -12.17
N LYS A 168 16.26 9.72 -11.37
CA LYS A 168 16.99 10.98 -11.26
C LYS A 168 18.14 10.87 -10.26
N THR A 169 17.93 10.11 -9.19
CA THR A 169 18.91 9.92 -8.10
C THR A 169 19.59 8.56 -8.14
N LEU A 170 19.05 7.62 -8.90
CA LEU A 170 19.45 6.21 -9.00
C LEU A 170 19.42 5.46 -7.68
N LYS A 171 18.69 5.99 -6.70
CA LYS A 171 18.53 5.36 -5.40
C LYS A 171 17.46 4.28 -5.48
N PHE A 172 17.78 3.14 -4.87
CA PHE A 172 16.80 2.15 -4.50
C PHE A 172 15.81 2.77 -3.51
N GLU A 173 14.51 2.56 -3.72
CA GLU A 173 13.47 3.07 -2.83
C GLU A 173 12.75 1.96 -2.07
N ALA A 174 12.35 0.89 -2.77
CA ALA A 174 11.55 -0.19 -2.20
C ALA A 174 11.65 -1.46 -3.05
N HIS A 175 11.28 -2.59 -2.44
CA HIS A 175 11.03 -3.83 -3.17
C HIS A 175 9.70 -4.44 -2.76
N PHE A 176 9.09 -5.20 -3.68
CA PHE A 176 7.75 -5.77 -3.55
C PHE A 176 7.84 -7.24 -3.91
N LEU A 177 7.45 -8.10 -2.97
CA LEU A 177 7.45 -9.53 -3.20
C LEU A 177 6.10 -9.99 -3.74
N VAL A 178 6.16 -10.66 -4.88
CA VAL A 178 5.08 -11.43 -5.48
C VAL A 178 5.52 -12.89 -5.57
N LYS A 179 4.61 -13.82 -5.86
CA LYS A 179 5.04 -15.16 -6.28
C LYS A 179 5.79 -15.06 -7.62
N PRO A 180 6.65 -16.03 -7.97
CA PRO A 180 7.15 -16.16 -9.33
C PRO A 180 5.98 -16.30 -10.33
N PHE A 181 5.72 -15.22 -11.06
CA PHE A 181 4.72 -15.14 -12.12
C PHE A 181 5.43 -15.00 -13.47
N THR A 182 4.82 -15.58 -14.51
CA THR A 182 5.38 -15.56 -15.87
C THR A 182 5.35 -14.15 -16.46
N ASP A 183 4.29 -13.41 -16.16
CA ASP A 183 3.99 -12.10 -16.71
C ASP A 183 3.35 -11.23 -15.64
N ILE A 184 3.63 -9.93 -15.62
CA ILE A 184 3.01 -8.97 -14.72
C ILE A 184 2.67 -7.67 -15.45
N ASP A 185 1.73 -6.91 -14.90
CA ASP A 185 1.46 -5.52 -15.26
C ASP A 185 1.50 -4.68 -13.99
N ILE A 186 2.18 -3.53 -14.04
CA ILE A 186 2.42 -2.67 -12.89
C ILE A 186 1.84 -1.28 -13.15
N LYS A 187 1.00 -0.82 -12.21
CA LYS A 187 0.47 0.54 -12.20
C LYS A 187 0.76 1.22 -10.88
N LEU A 188 1.24 2.45 -10.95
CA LEU A 188 1.34 3.33 -9.79
C LEU A 188 0.08 4.19 -9.76
N SER A 189 -0.61 4.24 -8.62
CA SER A 189 -1.77 5.11 -8.46
C SER A 189 -1.43 6.57 -8.74
N ASP A 190 -2.40 7.38 -9.16
CA ASP A 190 -2.16 8.77 -9.58
C ASP A 190 -1.48 9.62 -8.47
N ASN A 191 -1.90 9.39 -7.22
CA ASN A 191 -1.29 10.02 -6.03
C ASN A 191 0.08 9.44 -5.65
N GLY A 192 0.54 8.36 -6.29
CA GLY A 192 1.82 7.70 -6.04
C GLY A 192 1.86 6.83 -4.78
N LEU A 193 0.75 6.68 -4.08
CA LEU A 193 0.69 6.02 -2.78
C LEU A 193 0.67 4.49 -2.89
N PHE A 194 -0.02 3.96 -3.90
CA PHE A 194 -0.22 2.52 -4.07
C PHE A 194 0.43 2.01 -5.35
N LEU A 195 1.05 0.84 -5.25
CA LEU A 195 1.48 0.06 -6.39
C LEU A 195 0.50 -1.08 -6.60
N LEU A 196 -0.16 -1.09 -7.76
CA LEU A 196 -1.05 -2.14 -8.21
C LEU A 196 -0.25 -3.07 -9.12
N VAL A 197 -0.29 -4.37 -8.84
CA VAL A 197 0.42 -5.37 -9.64
C VAL A 197 -0.56 -6.45 -10.03
N TYR A 198 -0.87 -6.54 -11.32
CA TYR A 198 -1.52 -7.72 -11.88
C TYR A 198 -0.45 -8.73 -12.26
N ALA A 199 -0.62 -9.99 -11.87
CA ALA A 199 0.38 -11.02 -12.10
C ALA A 199 -0.27 -12.31 -12.59
N VAL A 200 0.34 -12.92 -13.59
CA VAL A 200 -0.20 -14.08 -14.31
C VAL A 200 0.82 -15.20 -14.42
N ARG A 201 0.37 -16.42 -14.13
CA ARG A 201 1.18 -17.63 -14.25
C ARG A 201 0.64 -18.50 -15.38
N TYR A 202 1.51 -18.78 -16.34
CA TYR A 202 1.23 -19.72 -17.42
C TYR A 202 1.95 -21.05 -17.19
N VAL A 203 1.24 -22.15 -17.40
CA VAL A 203 1.83 -23.50 -17.48
C VAL A 203 1.42 -24.11 -18.80
N ALA A 204 2.38 -24.54 -19.61
CA ALA A 204 2.13 -25.08 -20.96
C ALA A 204 1.21 -24.18 -21.81
N LYS A 205 1.48 -22.86 -21.81
CA LYS A 205 0.69 -21.80 -22.50
C LYS A 205 -0.77 -21.65 -22.04
N ARG A 206 -1.17 -22.28 -20.92
CA ARG A 206 -2.47 -22.07 -20.30
C ARG A 206 -2.31 -21.22 -19.05
N MET A 207 -3.19 -20.24 -18.89
CA MET A 207 -3.23 -19.46 -17.66
C MET A 207 -3.76 -20.33 -16.53
N VAL A 208 -2.98 -20.47 -15.47
CA VAL A 208 -3.31 -21.31 -14.32
C VAL A 208 -3.66 -20.46 -13.11
N ASP A 209 -3.00 -19.31 -12.97
CA ASP A 209 -3.21 -18.40 -11.84
C ASP A 209 -3.10 -16.96 -12.30
N SER A 210 -3.89 -16.10 -11.68
CA SER A 210 -3.96 -14.68 -11.97
C SER A 210 -4.32 -13.96 -10.68
N SER A 211 -3.50 -13.01 -10.25
CA SER A 211 -3.70 -12.29 -9.00
C SER A 211 -3.47 -10.79 -9.17
N ILE A 212 -4.22 -9.98 -8.45
CA ILE A 212 -3.91 -8.55 -8.29
C ILE A 212 -3.40 -8.33 -6.87
N PHE A 213 -2.27 -7.66 -6.73
CA PHE A 213 -1.68 -7.25 -5.47
C PHE A 213 -1.75 -5.74 -5.34
N ILE A 214 -2.01 -5.27 -4.12
CA ILE A 214 -1.98 -3.85 -3.78
C ILE A 214 -0.93 -3.65 -2.70
N PHE A 215 0.08 -2.85 -3.00
CA PHE A 215 1.15 -2.52 -2.08
C PHE A 215 1.18 -1.03 -1.74
N LEU A 216 1.68 -0.69 -0.56
CA LEU A 216 2.13 0.66 -0.28
C LEU A 216 3.44 0.93 -1.06
N ALA A 217 3.41 1.88 -1.99
CA ALA A 217 4.51 2.13 -2.92
C ALA A 217 5.79 2.70 -2.24
N GLU A 218 5.66 3.17 -1.00
CA GLU A 218 6.77 3.72 -0.20
C GLU A 218 7.68 2.62 0.35
N ASN A 219 7.10 1.53 0.86
CA ASN A 219 7.85 0.54 1.64
C ASN A 219 7.61 -0.92 1.22
N GLY A 220 6.73 -1.15 0.24
CA GLY A 220 6.44 -2.47 -0.29
C GLY A 220 5.54 -3.34 0.58
N MET A 221 4.97 -2.82 1.67
CA MET A 221 3.99 -3.57 2.47
C MET A 221 2.76 -3.87 1.62
N LYS A 222 2.37 -5.14 1.56
CA LYS A 222 1.18 -5.60 0.85
C LYS A 222 -0.05 -5.29 1.70
N PHE A 223 -1.02 -4.54 1.18
CA PHE A 223 -2.31 -4.38 1.85
C PHE A 223 -3.17 -5.62 1.67
N THR A 224 -3.27 -6.10 0.44
CA THR A 224 -4.19 -7.19 0.09
C THR A 224 -3.82 -7.78 -1.27
N SER A 225 -4.41 -8.94 -1.55
CA SER A 225 -4.31 -9.59 -2.86
C SER A 225 -5.62 -10.29 -3.22
N TYR A 226 -5.96 -10.28 -4.51
CA TYR A 226 -7.16 -10.89 -5.05
C TYR A 226 -6.79 -11.95 -6.06
N ASN A 227 -7.22 -13.20 -5.81
CA ASN A 227 -7.09 -14.26 -6.81
C ASN A 227 -8.29 -14.23 -7.78
N TRP A 228 -8.00 -14.29 -9.07
CA TRP A 228 -8.97 -14.22 -10.17
C TRP A 228 -9.08 -15.51 -10.99
N GLY A 229 -8.49 -16.61 -10.54
CA GLY A 229 -8.84 -17.96 -10.96
C GLY A 229 -8.68 -18.24 -12.45
N GLY A 230 -7.70 -17.61 -13.11
CA GLY A 230 -7.48 -17.79 -14.54
C GLY A 230 -8.44 -16.97 -15.43
N LEU A 231 -8.96 -15.85 -14.94
CA LEU A 231 -9.61 -14.81 -15.77
C LEU A 231 -8.57 -13.86 -16.37
N GLU A 232 -8.72 -13.57 -17.66
CA GLU A 232 -7.84 -12.64 -18.37
C GLU A 232 -8.27 -11.21 -18.02
N ILE A 233 -7.50 -10.57 -17.15
CA ILE A 233 -7.72 -9.17 -16.77
C ILE A 233 -7.00 -8.32 -17.79
N TYR A 234 -7.75 -7.42 -18.42
CA TYR A 234 -7.23 -6.60 -19.50
C TYR A 234 -7.19 -5.11 -19.16
N ALA A 235 -7.90 -4.69 -18.10
CA ALA A 235 -7.74 -3.39 -17.50
C ALA A 235 -8.06 -3.47 -16.00
N PHE A 236 -7.28 -2.77 -15.20
CA PHE A 236 -7.52 -2.58 -13.78
C PHE A 236 -6.95 -1.22 -13.36
N ASP A 237 -7.62 -0.55 -12.42
CA ASP A 237 -7.09 0.65 -11.76
C ASP A 237 -7.91 1.00 -10.51
N LEU A 238 -7.34 1.84 -9.64
CA LEU A 238 -8.09 2.50 -8.58
C LEU A 238 -8.93 3.62 -9.16
N ILE A 239 -10.22 3.59 -8.87
CA ILE A 239 -11.16 4.68 -9.15
C ILE A 239 -11.60 5.31 -7.84
N ALA A 240 -12.05 6.56 -7.89
CA ALA A 240 -12.53 7.35 -6.76
C ALA A 240 -11.49 7.51 -5.64
N SER A 241 -10.20 7.58 -6.01
CA SER A 241 -9.11 7.51 -5.03
C SER A 241 -9.13 8.65 -3.98
N GLU A 242 -9.83 9.75 -4.26
CA GLU A 242 -9.89 10.91 -3.36
C GLU A 242 -11.11 10.93 -2.41
N PHE A 243 -12.13 10.10 -2.64
CA PHE A 243 -13.38 10.19 -1.88
C PHE A 243 -14.06 8.85 -1.55
N CYS A 244 -13.68 7.72 -2.15
CA CYS A 244 -14.00 6.36 -1.70
C CYS A 244 -13.41 5.34 -2.69
N ALA A 245 -12.14 4.96 -2.53
CA ALA A 245 -11.49 4.15 -3.55
C ALA A 245 -12.15 2.79 -3.75
N ARG A 246 -12.17 2.38 -5.00
CA ARG A 246 -12.51 1.03 -5.44
C ARG A 246 -11.48 0.59 -6.47
N LEU A 247 -11.07 -0.67 -6.40
CA LEU A 247 -10.29 -1.27 -7.48
C LEU A 247 -11.28 -1.75 -8.55
N LEU A 248 -11.32 -1.08 -9.69
CA LEU A 248 -12.07 -1.51 -10.87
C LEU A 248 -11.25 -2.54 -11.63
N ILE A 249 -11.91 -3.64 -12.02
CA ILE A 249 -11.31 -4.77 -12.70
C ILE A 249 -12.19 -5.13 -13.88
N MET A 250 -11.62 -5.09 -15.08
CA MET A 250 -12.26 -5.47 -16.33
C MET A 250 -11.55 -6.70 -16.88
N ALA A 251 -12.29 -7.78 -17.03
CA ALA A 251 -11.78 -9.09 -17.41
C ALA A 251 -12.64 -9.75 -18.48
N LYS A 252 -12.10 -10.80 -19.11
CA LYS A 252 -12.86 -11.70 -19.99
C LYS A 252 -12.99 -13.08 -19.36
N ASN A 253 -14.20 -13.63 -19.45
CA ASN A 253 -14.40 -15.04 -19.12
C ASN A 253 -13.92 -15.96 -20.25
N LYS A 254 -14.01 -17.27 -20.03
CA LYS A 254 -13.63 -18.29 -21.03
C LYS A 254 -14.44 -18.19 -22.34
N GLU A 255 -15.64 -17.64 -22.27
CA GLU A 255 -16.53 -17.40 -23.42
C GLU A 255 -16.26 -16.03 -24.09
N LYS A 256 -15.22 -15.31 -23.66
CA LYS A 256 -14.84 -13.97 -24.11
C LYS A 256 -15.88 -12.88 -23.84
N GLN A 257 -16.80 -13.12 -22.90
CA GLN A 257 -17.71 -12.10 -22.40
C GLN A 257 -16.99 -11.22 -21.39
N ASN A 258 -17.30 -9.92 -21.42
CA ASN A 258 -16.78 -8.96 -20.47
C ASN A 258 -17.38 -9.21 -19.08
N ILE A 259 -16.52 -9.27 -18.08
CA ILE A 259 -16.87 -9.28 -16.67
C ILE A 259 -16.22 -8.05 -16.05
N ASN A 260 -17.02 -7.24 -15.37
CA ASN A 260 -16.55 -6.01 -14.75
C ASN A 260 -16.92 -6.03 -13.27
N HIS A 261 -15.92 -5.83 -12.41
CA HIS A 261 -16.11 -5.81 -10.97
C HIS A 261 -15.41 -4.64 -10.32
N ILE A 262 -15.97 -4.18 -9.21
CA ILE A 262 -15.24 -3.38 -8.22
C ILE A 262 -15.04 -4.20 -6.94
N VAL A 263 -13.93 -3.94 -6.25
CA VAL A 263 -13.63 -4.49 -4.92
C VAL A 263 -13.09 -3.38 -3.99
N ASP A 264 -13.26 -3.57 -2.68
CA ASP A 264 -12.57 -2.76 -1.67
C ASP A 264 -11.07 -3.03 -1.76
N PRO A 265 -10.22 -2.01 -2.04
CA PRO A 265 -8.79 -2.18 -2.28
C PRO A 265 -7.94 -2.44 -1.02
N PHE A 266 -8.53 -2.53 0.17
CA PHE A 266 -7.77 -2.62 1.41
C PHE A 266 -8.00 -3.89 2.22
N ILE A 267 -9.25 -4.37 2.33
CA ILE A 267 -9.58 -5.46 3.27
C ILE A 267 -10.47 -6.52 2.65
N SER A 268 -11.57 -6.14 2.00
CA SER A 268 -12.56 -7.10 1.52
C SER A 268 -12.26 -7.60 0.10
N SER A 269 -12.44 -8.90 -0.12
CA SER A 269 -12.38 -9.55 -1.44
C SER A 269 -13.75 -9.74 -2.10
N GLU A 270 -14.83 -9.25 -1.48
CA GLU A 270 -16.17 -9.34 -2.03
C GLU A 270 -16.31 -8.51 -3.30
N LYS A 271 -16.72 -9.18 -4.38
CA LYS A 271 -16.81 -8.63 -5.73
C LYS A 271 -18.19 -8.06 -5.95
N VAL A 272 -18.24 -6.80 -6.38
CA VAL A 272 -19.49 -6.13 -6.75
C VAL A 272 -19.55 -5.97 -8.27
N ASP A 273 -20.71 -6.23 -8.88
CA ASP A 273 -20.88 -6.07 -10.33
C ASP A 273 -20.77 -4.57 -10.73
N ALA A 274 -19.85 -4.28 -11.64
CA ALA A 274 -19.58 -2.92 -12.14
C ALA A 274 -20.13 -2.68 -13.56
N ASN A 275 -20.97 -3.56 -14.11
CA ASN A 275 -21.53 -3.40 -15.45
C ASN A 275 -22.34 -2.10 -15.61
N LYS A 276 -23.13 -1.71 -14.58
CA LYS A 276 -23.89 -0.44 -14.58
C LYS A 276 -22.96 0.79 -14.61
N LEU A 277 -21.76 0.69 -14.05
CA LEU A 277 -20.76 1.78 -14.09
C LEU A 277 -20.23 2.02 -15.50
N LEU A 278 -20.15 0.96 -16.32
CA LEU A 278 -19.56 0.99 -17.66
C LEU A 278 -20.59 1.11 -18.79
N SER A 279 -21.89 0.99 -18.51
CA SER A 279 -22.95 1.10 -19.53
C SER A 279 -23.05 2.52 -20.11
N TYR A 280 -23.15 2.64 -21.44
CA TYR A 280 -23.27 3.93 -22.13
C TYR A 280 -24.75 4.39 -22.28
N SER A 281 -25.70 3.52 -21.94
CA SER A 281 -27.15 3.77 -21.92
C SER A 281 -27.85 2.72 -21.06
N GLU A 282 -29.06 2.99 -20.58
CA GLU A 282 -29.89 2.06 -19.77
C GLU A 282 -30.23 0.73 -20.46
N THR A 283 -29.98 0.61 -21.77
CA THR A 283 -30.22 -0.61 -22.55
C THR A 283 -29.01 -1.55 -22.53
N SER A 284 -29.25 -2.82 -22.16
CA SER A 284 -28.30 -3.94 -22.07
C SER A 284 -27.75 -4.47 -23.41
N ASP A 285 -27.53 -3.59 -24.40
CA ASP A 285 -26.93 -3.99 -25.67
C ASP A 285 -25.42 -4.19 -25.50
N VAL A 286 -24.97 -5.43 -25.66
CA VAL A 286 -23.55 -5.83 -25.63
C VAL A 286 -22.69 -5.04 -26.62
N GLN A 287 -23.30 -4.49 -27.70
CA GLN A 287 -22.62 -3.65 -28.69
C GLN A 287 -22.22 -2.25 -28.18
N LYS A 288 -22.71 -1.82 -27.01
CA LYS A 288 -22.42 -0.50 -26.39
C LYS A 288 -21.45 -0.57 -25.21
N GLN A 289 -20.64 -1.63 -25.12
CA GLN A 289 -19.61 -1.76 -24.08
C GLN A 289 -18.23 -1.37 -24.61
N PHE A 290 -17.35 -0.97 -23.69
CA PHE A 290 -15.94 -0.78 -23.99
C PHE A 290 -15.32 -2.09 -24.49
N GLN A 291 -14.61 -1.99 -25.61
CA GLN A 291 -13.86 -3.08 -26.21
C GLN A 291 -12.39 -2.95 -25.82
N TYR A 292 -11.76 -4.10 -25.55
CA TYR A 292 -10.32 -4.18 -25.39
C TYR A 292 -9.60 -3.84 -26.72
N PRO A 293 -8.51 -3.05 -26.71
CA PRO A 293 -7.86 -2.44 -25.54
C PRO A 293 -8.57 -1.18 -25.02
N CYS A 294 -8.57 -1.02 -23.68
CA CYS A 294 -9.02 0.18 -23.01
C CYS A 294 -8.13 0.49 -21.80
N ILE A 295 -8.17 1.75 -21.37
CA ILE A 295 -7.39 2.27 -20.25
C ILE A 295 -8.35 2.86 -19.24
N ILE A 296 -8.06 2.63 -17.97
CA ILE A 296 -8.67 3.34 -16.86
C ILE A 296 -7.61 4.30 -16.34
N LYS A 297 -7.96 5.57 -16.18
CA LYS A 297 -7.09 6.58 -15.54
C LYS A 297 -7.88 7.79 -15.06
N PHE A 298 -7.52 8.35 -13.90
CA PHE A 298 -8.14 9.57 -13.36
C PHE A 298 -9.68 9.47 -13.38
N ASP A 299 -10.24 8.35 -12.96
CA ASP A 299 -11.68 8.08 -12.97
C ASP A 299 -12.35 8.15 -14.36
N ASN A 300 -11.57 7.97 -15.43
CA ASN A 300 -12.05 7.87 -16.80
C ASN A 300 -11.70 6.52 -17.40
N VAL A 301 -12.58 6.02 -18.26
CA VAL A 301 -12.26 4.94 -19.18
C VAL A 301 -12.08 5.52 -20.57
N ILE A 302 -10.96 5.21 -21.20
CA ILE A 302 -10.63 5.57 -22.56
C ILE A 302 -10.51 4.28 -23.36
N GLY A 303 -11.37 4.10 -24.36
CA GLY A 303 -11.39 2.87 -25.13
C GLY A 303 -12.32 2.96 -26.32
N SER A 304 -12.45 1.86 -27.06
CA SER A 304 -13.30 1.82 -28.25
C SER A 304 -14.69 1.31 -27.91
N ILE A 305 -15.72 1.96 -28.48
CA ILE A 305 -17.09 1.43 -28.53
C ILE A 305 -17.47 1.35 -30.01
N GLY A 306 -17.62 0.12 -30.52
CA GLY A 306 -17.77 -0.11 -31.96
C GLY A 306 -16.55 0.39 -32.74
N LYS A 307 -16.73 1.43 -33.56
CA LYS A 307 -15.64 2.05 -34.34
C LYS A 307 -15.16 3.39 -33.79
N SER A 308 -15.75 3.86 -32.68
CA SER A 308 -15.47 5.17 -32.12
C SER A 308 -14.54 5.05 -30.92
N LEU A 309 -13.52 5.89 -30.86
CA LEU A 309 -12.76 6.12 -29.63
C LEU A 309 -13.60 6.99 -28.70
N VAL A 310 -13.75 6.55 -27.46
CA VAL A 310 -14.64 7.17 -26.49
C VAL A 310 -13.89 7.34 -25.17
N THR A 311 -14.10 8.50 -24.55
CA THR A 311 -13.74 8.75 -23.16
C THR A 311 -15.02 8.86 -22.34
N LYS A 312 -15.11 8.08 -21.26
CA LYS A 312 -16.23 8.13 -20.31
C LYS A 312 -15.69 8.44 -18.92
N LYS A 313 -16.22 9.48 -18.29
CA LYS A 313 -16.03 9.70 -16.86
C LYS A 313 -16.84 8.64 -16.10
N LEU A 314 -16.17 7.83 -15.30
CA LEU A 314 -16.78 6.79 -14.48
C LEU A 314 -17.57 7.39 -13.32
N ILE A 315 -17.08 8.51 -12.79
CA ILE A 315 -17.63 9.19 -11.62
C ILE A 315 -18.14 10.56 -12.06
N PRO A 316 -19.42 10.67 -12.46
CA PRO A 316 -19.96 11.92 -12.94
C PRO A 316 -19.95 13.01 -11.85
N ASP A 317 -20.30 12.64 -10.62
CA ASP A 317 -20.34 13.52 -9.45
C ASP A 317 -19.76 12.83 -8.21
N GLU A 318 -18.71 13.42 -7.65
CA GLU A 318 -17.98 12.93 -6.47
C GLU A 318 -18.89 12.86 -5.24
N ARG A 319 -19.81 13.82 -5.07
CA ARG A 319 -20.74 13.88 -3.93
C ARG A 319 -21.76 12.73 -3.96
N ASN A 320 -22.03 12.22 -5.15
CA ASN A 320 -23.00 11.16 -5.38
C ASN A 320 -22.35 9.77 -5.52
N TRP A 321 -21.01 9.66 -5.41
CA TRP A 321 -20.33 8.40 -5.59
C TRP A 321 -20.72 7.35 -4.55
N ILE A 322 -20.73 7.69 -3.26
CA ILE A 322 -21.14 6.77 -2.20
C ILE A 322 -22.63 6.37 -2.33
N PRO A 323 -23.59 7.31 -2.49
CA PRO A 323 -24.97 6.95 -2.81
C PRO A 323 -25.09 6.01 -4.00
N TYR A 324 -24.29 6.23 -5.06
CA TYR A 324 -24.29 5.39 -6.25
C TYR A 324 -23.76 3.98 -5.95
N LEU A 325 -22.66 3.86 -5.21
CA LEU A 325 -22.12 2.59 -4.74
C LEU A 325 -23.17 1.80 -3.96
N ARG A 326 -23.77 2.42 -2.94
CA ARG A 326 -24.73 1.75 -2.05
C ARG A 326 -26.05 1.40 -2.74
N ASN A 327 -26.63 2.34 -3.48
CA ASN A 327 -28.00 2.18 -4.00
C ASN A 327 -28.05 1.61 -5.42
N THR A 328 -27.04 1.86 -6.25
CA THR A 328 -27.05 1.45 -7.67
C THR A 328 -26.23 0.18 -7.90
N LEU A 329 -25.03 0.11 -7.32
CA LEU A 329 -24.17 -1.06 -7.42
C LEU A 329 -24.40 -2.08 -6.29
N GLU A 330 -25.19 -1.72 -5.27
CA GLU A 330 -25.47 -2.57 -4.10
C GLU A 330 -24.18 -3.01 -3.38
N ASP A 331 -23.16 -2.14 -3.42
CA ASP A 331 -21.90 -2.37 -2.73
C ASP A 331 -22.12 -2.26 -1.22
N SER A 332 -21.95 -3.37 -0.50
CA SER A 332 -22.02 -3.46 0.96
C SER A 332 -20.64 -3.43 1.63
N ASN A 333 -19.55 -3.40 0.85
CA ASN A 333 -18.19 -3.42 1.38
C ASN A 333 -17.92 -2.21 2.26
N ARG A 334 -16.95 -2.35 3.18
CA ARG A 334 -16.49 -1.21 3.98
C ARG A 334 -15.94 -0.11 3.07
N ILE A 335 -16.18 1.14 3.47
CA ILE A 335 -15.69 2.31 2.74
C ILE A 335 -14.57 2.95 3.56
N TYR A 336 -13.39 2.98 2.96
CA TYR A 336 -12.24 3.74 3.43
C TYR A 336 -12.09 4.95 2.51
N MET A 337 -12.21 6.16 3.05
CA MET A 337 -12.13 7.40 2.26
C MET A 337 -10.92 8.21 2.68
N SER A 338 -10.15 8.65 1.69
CA SER A 338 -9.06 9.60 1.87
C SER A 338 -9.55 10.96 2.40
N SER A 339 -10.76 11.37 2.01
CA SER A 339 -11.41 12.58 2.53
C SER A 339 -11.85 12.49 4.00
N ILE A 340 -11.87 11.31 4.65
CA ILE A 340 -12.22 11.20 6.09
C ILE A 340 -11.41 12.19 6.91
N ARG A 341 -10.11 12.29 6.63
CA ARG A 341 -9.21 13.20 7.35
C ARG A 341 -9.65 14.66 7.23
N LYS A 342 -10.02 15.11 6.03
CA LYS A 342 -10.52 16.46 5.77
C LYS A 342 -11.87 16.70 6.43
N ASN A 343 -12.82 15.77 6.27
CA ASN A 343 -14.15 15.88 6.85
C ASN A 343 -14.09 15.94 8.38
N VAL A 344 -13.23 15.12 8.99
CA VAL A 344 -12.99 15.16 10.44
C VAL A 344 -12.35 16.49 10.86
N ALA A 345 -11.38 17.01 10.10
CA ALA A 345 -10.77 18.31 10.38
C ALA A 345 -11.80 19.45 10.36
N GLU A 346 -12.57 19.55 9.27
CA GLU A 346 -13.63 20.56 9.11
C GLU A 346 -14.72 20.44 10.19
N PHE A 347 -15.01 19.21 10.63
CA PHE A 347 -15.94 18.95 11.72
C PHE A 347 -15.42 19.47 13.07
N ILE A 348 -14.16 19.24 13.42
CA ILE A 348 -13.62 19.60 14.74
C ILE A 348 -13.18 21.06 14.85
N GLU A 349 -12.82 21.70 13.73
CA GLU A 349 -12.25 23.06 13.67
C GLU A 349 -13.10 24.09 14.45
N PRO A 350 -14.44 24.16 14.30
CA PRO A 350 -15.26 25.13 15.03
C PRO A 350 -15.29 24.93 16.56
N PHE A 351 -14.96 23.73 17.04
CA PHE A 351 -15.04 23.38 18.46
C PHE A 351 -13.73 23.64 19.18
N ILE A 352 -12.60 23.55 18.51
CA ILE A 352 -11.31 23.76 19.17
C ILE A 352 -11.19 25.21 19.65
N ASP A 353 -11.39 26.19 18.78
CA ASP A 353 -11.28 27.62 19.15
C ASP A 353 -12.28 28.04 20.25
N LYS A 354 -13.49 27.46 20.22
CA LYS A 354 -14.57 27.77 21.15
C LYS A 354 -14.29 27.28 22.59
N TYR A 355 -13.55 26.18 22.73
CA TYR A 355 -13.26 25.57 24.03
C TYR A 355 -11.86 25.93 24.55
N THR A 356 -10.91 26.32 23.69
CA THR A 356 -9.60 26.86 24.09
C THR A 356 -9.70 28.25 24.72
N LEU A 357 -10.68 29.07 24.33
CA LEU A 357 -10.86 30.44 24.85
C LEU A 357 -11.55 30.52 26.23
N LYS A 358 -12.05 29.41 26.78
CA LYS A 358 -12.84 29.41 28.03
C LYS A 358 -12.02 29.17 29.31
N THR A 359 -10.73 28.91 29.22
CA THR A 359 -9.92 28.55 30.39
C THR A 359 -9.52 29.72 31.28
N ASP A 360 -9.73 30.98 30.87
CA ASP A 360 -9.11 32.10 31.59
C ASP A 360 -10.00 32.99 32.45
N ASN A 361 -11.35 32.98 32.43
CA ASN A 361 -12.11 33.83 33.38
C ASN A 361 -13.62 33.63 33.58
N ASP A 362 -14.30 32.63 32.99
CA ASP A 362 -15.76 32.57 33.06
C ASP A 362 -16.25 31.36 33.88
N ASN A 363 -16.64 31.61 35.14
CA ASN A 363 -17.30 30.64 36.04
C ASN A 363 -18.70 30.21 35.57
N ASN A 364 -19.13 30.64 34.38
CA ASN A 364 -20.38 30.22 33.77
C ASN A 364 -20.16 28.89 33.02
N ILE A 365 -20.13 27.79 33.77
CA ILE A 365 -20.24 26.44 33.20
C ILE A 365 -21.59 26.41 32.46
N PRO A 366 -21.60 26.28 31.13
CA PRO A 366 -22.84 26.30 30.37
C PRO A 366 -23.71 25.11 30.81
N GLU A 367 -24.98 25.41 31.06
CA GLU A 367 -25.99 24.42 31.43
C GLU A 367 -26.04 23.33 30.34
N VAL A 368 -25.63 22.11 30.70
CA VAL A 368 -25.52 21.01 29.74
C VAL A 368 -26.90 20.49 29.40
N LYS A 369 -27.33 20.73 28.16
CA LYS A 369 -28.51 20.08 27.60
C LYS A 369 -28.15 18.65 27.23
N PRO A 370 -28.99 17.66 27.58
CA PRO A 370 -28.80 16.29 27.13
C PRO A 370 -28.72 16.26 25.59
N ILE A 371 -27.78 15.47 25.07
CA ILE A 371 -27.65 15.26 23.64
C ILE A 371 -28.48 14.03 23.30
N ASN A 372 -29.46 14.20 22.41
CA ASN A 372 -30.19 13.09 21.83
C ASN A 372 -30.25 13.30 20.32
N LYS A 373 -29.37 12.59 19.60
CA LYS A 373 -29.22 12.74 18.15
C LYS A 373 -29.32 11.37 17.48
N VAL A 374 -29.96 11.35 16.33
CA VAL A 374 -30.04 10.18 15.46
C VAL A 374 -29.33 10.52 14.17
N PHE A 375 -28.45 9.63 13.72
CA PHE A 375 -27.72 9.74 12.47
C PHE A 375 -28.00 8.50 11.64
N GLU A 376 -28.56 8.68 10.45
CA GLU A 376 -28.87 7.58 9.54
C GLU A 376 -28.38 7.97 8.15
N LYS A 377 -27.54 7.12 7.57
CA LYS A 377 -26.96 7.32 6.25
C LYS A 377 -27.38 6.18 5.34
N TYR A 378 -26.57 5.14 5.18
CA TYR A 378 -26.83 4.07 4.21
C TYR A 378 -27.03 2.72 4.87
N LEU A 379 -26.07 2.27 5.68
CA LEU A 379 -26.07 0.91 6.23
C LEU A 379 -26.34 0.85 7.74
N VAL A 380 -26.05 1.95 8.44
CA VAL A 380 -26.12 2.00 9.89
C VAL A 380 -26.89 3.22 10.35
N LYS A 381 -27.79 2.98 11.30
CA LYS A 381 -28.46 4.00 12.08
C LYS A 381 -27.80 4.10 13.45
N TRP A 382 -27.21 5.26 13.74
CA TRP A 382 -26.63 5.59 15.03
C TRP A 382 -27.60 6.43 15.86
N THR A 383 -27.70 6.12 17.14
CA THR A 383 -28.38 6.96 18.13
C THR A 383 -27.38 7.32 19.22
N LEU A 384 -27.18 8.61 19.46
CA LEU A 384 -26.35 9.14 20.52
C LEU A 384 -27.26 9.71 21.61
N HIS A 385 -27.16 9.16 22.81
CA HIS A 385 -27.88 9.62 24.00
C HIS A 385 -26.88 9.95 25.11
N CYS A 386 -26.72 11.23 25.42
CA CYS A 386 -25.85 11.70 26.48
C CYS A 386 -26.64 12.49 27.52
N ASP A 387 -26.50 12.10 28.78
CA ASP A 387 -27.04 12.80 29.94
C ASP A 387 -25.98 12.92 31.06
N LYS A 388 -26.41 13.24 32.28
CA LYS A 388 -25.50 13.40 33.44
C LYS A 388 -24.88 12.09 33.91
N ASN A 389 -25.49 10.96 33.56
CA ASN A 389 -25.16 9.64 34.08
C ASN A 389 -24.47 8.77 33.03
N PHE A 390 -24.88 8.90 31.76
CA PHE A 390 -24.45 8.02 30.68
C PHE A 390 -24.18 8.78 29.39
N ASP A 391 -23.21 8.29 28.62
CA ASP A 391 -22.94 8.70 27.25
C ASP A 391 -23.03 7.45 26.38
N ILE A 392 -24.21 7.21 25.80
CA ILE A 392 -24.59 5.97 25.13
C ILE A 392 -24.59 6.17 23.62
N ILE A 393 -23.95 5.26 22.91
CA ILE A 393 -24.16 5.05 21.48
C ILE A 393 -24.90 3.75 21.25
N LYS A 394 -25.92 3.79 20.40
CA LYS A 394 -26.61 2.63 19.87
C LYS A 394 -26.43 2.60 18.36
N ALA A 395 -26.13 1.43 17.81
CA ALA A 395 -26.06 1.20 16.38
C ALA A 395 -27.08 0.14 15.98
N GLU A 396 -27.76 0.37 14.87
CA GLU A 396 -28.73 -0.54 14.27
C GLU A 396 -28.42 -0.69 12.78
N SER A 397 -28.42 -1.92 12.31
CA SER A 397 -28.45 -2.31 10.89
C SER A 397 -29.62 -3.26 10.68
N LYS A 398 -29.86 -3.67 9.43
CA LYS A 398 -30.93 -4.60 9.08
C LYS A 398 -30.96 -5.88 9.94
N ASP A 399 -29.78 -6.42 10.26
CA ASP A 399 -29.64 -7.75 10.87
C ASP A 399 -29.05 -7.72 12.29
N ALA A 400 -28.66 -6.56 12.79
CA ALA A 400 -27.99 -6.45 14.08
C ALA A 400 -28.19 -5.10 14.74
N SER A 401 -28.29 -5.11 16.07
CA SER A 401 -28.14 -3.93 16.94
C SER A 401 -27.07 -4.18 18.00
N ASP A 402 -26.49 -3.10 18.51
CA ASP A 402 -25.63 -3.07 19.68
C ASP A 402 -25.70 -1.70 20.38
N GLU A 403 -25.28 -1.65 21.65
CA GLU A 403 -25.26 -0.45 22.47
C GLU A 403 -24.03 -0.42 23.38
N VAL A 404 -23.39 0.75 23.48
CA VAL A 404 -22.16 0.95 24.26
C VAL A 404 -22.24 2.25 25.03
N ASN A 405 -21.93 2.19 26.32
CA ASN A 405 -21.63 3.40 27.10
C ASN A 405 -20.14 3.70 26.97
N PHE A 406 -19.82 4.88 26.46
CA PHE A 406 -18.45 5.35 26.24
C PHE A 406 -18.03 6.46 27.23
N ARG A 407 -18.85 6.72 28.26
CA ARG A 407 -18.47 7.60 29.37
C ARG A 407 -17.32 6.96 30.17
N PRO A 408 -16.15 7.61 30.30
CA PRO A 408 -15.09 7.09 31.14
C PRO A 408 -15.49 7.01 32.61
N ASN A 409 -15.12 5.94 33.32
CA ASN A 409 -15.50 5.75 34.72
C ASN A 409 -14.96 6.82 35.68
N TYR A 410 -13.85 7.47 35.33
CA TYR A 410 -13.28 8.57 36.13
C TYR A 410 -13.94 9.92 35.82
N HIS A 411 -14.81 9.99 34.83
CA HIS A 411 -15.48 11.22 34.43
C HIS A 411 -16.63 11.55 35.39
N ASN A 412 -16.27 12.19 36.49
CA ASN A 412 -17.18 12.61 37.56
C ASN A 412 -17.81 14.00 37.30
N SER A 413 -17.62 14.56 36.10
CA SER A 413 -18.19 15.86 35.76
C SER A 413 -19.72 15.75 35.68
N PRO A 414 -20.47 16.77 36.11
CA PRO A 414 -21.91 16.84 35.84
C PRO A 414 -22.23 17.09 34.35
N THR A 415 -21.22 17.21 33.49
CA THR A 415 -21.34 17.43 32.04
C THR A 415 -21.35 16.11 31.26
N THR A 416 -21.81 16.16 30.01
CA THR A 416 -21.69 15.04 29.06
C THR A 416 -20.25 14.92 28.61
N PHE A 417 -19.76 13.70 28.41
CA PHE A 417 -18.42 13.47 27.87
C PHE A 417 -18.35 13.84 26.38
N ALA A 418 -19.45 13.62 25.67
CA ALA A 418 -19.62 14.04 24.27
C ALA A 418 -19.98 15.53 24.21
N ILE A 419 -19.29 16.26 23.33
CA ILE A 419 -19.60 17.66 23.00
C ILE A 419 -20.42 17.72 21.72
N GLU A 420 -19.96 17.01 20.68
CA GLU A 420 -20.65 16.94 19.39
C GLU A 420 -20.33 15.62 18.68
N ALA A 421 -21.21 15.20 17.77
CA ALA A 421 -21.01 14.04 16.93
C ALA A 421 -21.42 14.29 15.48
N PHE A 422 -20.77 13.57 14.57
CA PHE A 422 -20.99 13.62 13.14
C PHE A 422 -20.90 12.21 12.55
N CYS A 423 -21.83 11.87 11.65
CA CYS A 423 -21.78 10.60 10.93
C CYS A 423 -21.15 10.82 9.55
N LEU A 424 -20.04 10.13 9.31
CA LEU A 424 -19.31 10.15 8.05
C LEU A 424 -20.13 9.43 6.96
N ASP A 425 -19.80 9.69 5.69
CA ASP A 425 -20.49 9.05 4.57
C ASP A 425 -20.19 7.55 4.45
N ASN A 426 -19.15 7.06 5.13
CA ASN A 426 -18.86 5.63 5.25
C ASN A 426 -19.62 4.93 6.40
N ASP A 427 -20.64 5.59 6.97
CA ASP A 427 -21.46 5.15 8.11
C ASP A 427 -20.69 5.07 9.45
N ASP A 428 -19.43 5.50 9.53
CA ASP A 428 -18.70 5.59 10.80
C ASP A 428 -19.14 6.84 11.60
N LEU A 429 -19.24 6.70 12.92
CA LEU A 429 -19.64 7.79 13.81
C LEU A 429 -18.39 8.44 14.44
N VAL A 430 -18.25 9.74 14.25
CA VAL A 430 -17.21 10.58 14.86
C VAL A 430 -17.82 11.29 16.06
N ILE A 431 -17.15 11.22 17.21
CA ILE A 431 -17.54 11.92 18.42
C ILE A 431 -16.38 12.81 18.87
N TYR A 432 -16.62 14.11 18.93
CA TYR A 432 -15.74 15.07 19.59
C TYR A 432 -16.15 15.15 21.06
N GLY A 433 -15.31 14.60 21.94
CA GLY A 433 -15.50 14.64 23.39
C GLY A 433 -14.60 15.67 24.07
N GLU A 434 -14.74 15.79 25.39
CA GLU A 434 -13.99 16.74 26.20
C GLU A 434 -12.46 16.52 26.15
N LEU A 435 -12.03 15.26 26.09
CA LEU A 435 -10.61 14.89 26.15
C LEU A 435 -10.11 14.18 24.90
N CYS A 436 -11.00 13.80 23.99
CA CYS A 436 -10.59 13.03 22.82
C CYS A 436 -11.59 13.10 21.66
N LEU A 437 -11.05 12.88 20.47
CA LEU A 437 -11.78 12.56 19.26
C LEU A 437 -11.86 11.04 19.14
N LEU A 438 -13.07 10.51 19.00
CA LEU A 438 -13.34 9.08 18.87
C LEU A 438 -14.01 8.79 17.53
N ILE A 439 -13.62 7.69 16.88
CA ILE A 439 -14.32 7.20 15.70
C ILE A 439 -14.76 5.76 15.94
N TRP A 440 -16.03 5.51 15.66
CA TRP A 440 -16.72 4.26 15.90
C TRP A 440 -17.20 3.68 14.57
N THR A 441 -17.15 2.36 14.49
CA THR A 441 -17.70 1.58 13.38
C THR A 441 -18.66 0.54 13.91
N PHE A 442 -19.51 0.02 13.04
CA PHE A 442 -20.47 -1.03 13.38
C PHE A 442 -20.47 -2.13 12.31
N SER A 443 -20.50 -3.38 12.76
CA SER A 443 -20.73 -4.53 11.89
C SER A 443 -21.57 -5.59 12.60
N ALA A 444 -22.33 -6.38 11.85
CA ALA A 444 -23.13 -7.46 12.43
C ALA A 444 -22.29 -8.46 13.24
N LYS A 445 -21.05 -8.73 12.78
CA LYS A 445 -20.14 -9.71 13.40
C LYS A 445 -19.42 -9.20 14.64
N LYS A 446 -18.83 -7.99 14.57
CA LYS A 446 -18.01 -7.44 15.65
C LYS A 446 -18.73 -6.40 16.53
N LYS A 447 -19.99 -6.10 16.20
CA LYS A 447 -20.83 -5.12 16.90
C LYS A 447 -20.19 -3.72 16.90
N ILE A 448 -20.47 -2.86 17.89
CA ILE A 448 -19.87 -1.51 17.96
C ILE A 448 -18.41 -1.63 18.38
N GLN A 449 -17.53 -1.02 17.58
CA GLN A 449 -16.11 -0.97 17.85
C GLN A 449 -15.57 0.43 17.66
N MET A 450 -14.73 0.85 18.61
CA MET A 450 -13.86 2.00 18.41
C MET A 450 -12.75 1.61 17.45
N ILE A 451 -12.48 2.45 16.45
CA ILE A 451 -11.42 2.24 15.45
C ILE A 451 -10.38 3.35 15.45
N TYR A 452 -10.64 4.43 16.18
CA TYR A 452 -9.74 5.56 16.31
C TYR A 452 -9.98 6.32 17.61
N CYS A 453 -8.88 6.77 18.22
CA CYS A 453 -8.90 7.65 19.37
C CYS A 453 -7.73 8.64 19.26
N TRP A 454 -8.01 9.93 19.43
CA TRP A 454 -6.98 10.95 19.54
C TRP A 454 -7.25 11.85 20.74
N HIS A 455 -6.31 11.93 21.66
CA HIS A 455 -6.38 12.80 22.82
C HIS A 455 -6.26 14.26 22.41
N ILE A 456 -7.27 15.04 22.76
CA ILE A 456 -7.29 16.48 22.53
C ILE A 456 -6.70 17.14 23.77
N ASN A 457 -5.58 17.82 23.62
CA ASN A 457 -5.13 18.78 24.61
C ASN A 457 -5.67 20.16 24.18
N PRO A 458 -6.47 20.85 25.03
CA PRO A 458 -7.09 22.13 24.67
C PRO A 458 -6.09 23.20 24.20
N ASN A 459 -4.84 23.10 24.65
CA ASN A 459 -3.75 24.02 24.31
C ASN A 459 -2.92 23.55 23.10
N ASP A 460 -3.26 22.41 22.50
CA ASP A 460 -2.50 21.79 21.43
C ASP A 460 -3.35 21.60 20.16
N HIS A 461 -3.16 22.50 19.19
CA HIS A 461 -3.73 22.40 17.86
C HIS A 461 -3.03 21.35 16.98
N SER A 462 -2.17 20.49 17.53
CA SER A 462 -1.44 19.44 16.80
C SER A 462 -2.37 18.52 16.02
N ILE A 463 -3.58 18.23 16.51
CA ILE A 463 -4.54 17.40 15.78
C ILE A 463 -5.02 18.09 14.51
N ILE A 464 -5.44 19.36 14.55
CA ILE A 464 -5.85 20.09 13.35
C ILE A 464 -4.66 20.19 12.41
N LYS A 465 -3.47 20.54 12.90
CA LYS A 465 -2.26 20.59 12.07
C LYS A 465 -1.96 19.23 11.44
N SER A 466 -2.14 18.14 12.19
CA SER A 466 -1.93 16.77 11.71
C SER A 466 -3.02 16.31 10.77
N LEU A 467 -4.25 16.83 10.87
CA LEU A 467 -5.35 16.52 9.96
C LEU A 467 -5.36 17.43 8.71
N SER A 468 -4.89 18.66 8.82
CA SER A 468 -4.85 19.68 7.75
C SER A 468 -3.52 19.76 6.99
N SER A 469 -2.44 19.16 7.51
CA SER A 469 -1.14 19.19 6.84
C SER A 469 -1.16 18.41 5.52
N ASN A 470 -1.23 19.14 4.41
CA ASN A 470 -1.04 18.65 3.04
C ASN A 470 0.43 18.29 2.73
N SER A 471 1.21 17.84 3.71
CA SER A 471 2.58 17.39 3.46
C SER A 471 2.51 16.22 2.48
N LEU A 472 2.99 16.45 1.25
CA LEU A 472 2.98 15.49 0.14
C LEU A 472 3.64 14.14 0.48
N ASN A 473 4.41 14.10 1.57
CA ASN A 473 5.14 12.93 2.04
C ASN A 473 4.46 12.19 3.21
N SER A 474 3.30 12.64 3.70
CA SER A 474 2.63 12.01 4.83
C SER A 474 1.16 11.69 4.54
N LYS A 475 0.89 10.40 4.23
CA LYS A 475 -0.36 9.70 4.57
C LYS A 475 -1.66 10.54 4.39
N GLY A 476 -1.83 11.25 3.28
CA GLY A 476 -3.05 12.06 3.03
C GLY A 476 -4.33 11.22 2.93
N TYR A 477 -4.15 9.94 2.68
CA TYR A 477 -5.21 8.96 2.46
C TYR A 477 -5.80 8.38 3.76
N PHE A 478 -5.08 8.45 4.88
CA PHE A 478 -5.47 7.81 6.14
C PHE A 478 -5.42 8.81 7.29
N LEU A 479 -6.09 8.49 8.39
CA LEU A 479 -5.95 9.27 9.62
C LEU A 479 -4.51 9.18 10.14
N PRO A 480 -3.99 10.23 10.79
CA PRO A 480 -2.68 10.16 11.42
C PRO A 480 -2.70 9.13 12.55
N ALA A 481 -1.53 8.59 12.92
CA ALA A 481 -1.42 7.60 13.98
C ALA A 481 -2.06 8.11 15.29
N PRO A 482 -2.85 7.30 16.00
CA PRO A 482 -3.60 7.74 17.16
C PRO A 482 -2.68 8.22 18.29
N SER A 483 -3.17 9.12 19.15
CA SER A 483 -2.32 9.77 20.15
C SER A 483 -1.82 8.79 21.22
N GLU A 484 -0.53 8.88 21.52
CA GLU A 484 0.18 8.07 22.51
C GLU A 484 -0.29 8.32 23.97
N SER A 485 -0.87 9.47 24.29
CA SER A 485 -1.17 9.87 25.67
C SER A 485 -2.31 9.07 26.35
N PHE A 486 -3.03 8.20 25.63
CA PHE A 486 -4.27 7.60 26.13
C PHE A 486 -4.15 6.22 26.81
N ILE A 487 -2.95 5.60 26.94
CA ILE A 487 -2.81 4.39 27.79
C ILE A 487 -2.70 4.75 29.28
N LYS A 488 -3.77 5.33 29.81
CA LYS A 488 -4.19 5.05 31.19
C LYS A 488 -5.30 4.01 31.08
N ARG A 489 -5.38 3.07 32.03
CA ARG A 489 -6.44 2.04 32.05
C ARG A 489 -7.78 2.73 32.29
N ILE A 490 -8.42 3.18 31.22
CA ILE A 490 -9.73 3.82 31.27
C ILE A 490 -10.74 2.71 31.08
N SER A 491 -11.53 2.49 32.12
CA SER A 491 -12.66 1.57 32.11
C SER A 491 -13.95 2.32 31.81
N PHE A 492 -14.91 1.59 31.22
CA PHE A 492 -16.21 2.11 30.81
C PHE A 492 -17.29 1.16 31.32
N TYR A 493 -18.15 1.62 32.23
CA TYR A 493 -19.31 0.86 32.71
C TYR A 493 -20.36 0.78 31.62
N GLN A 494 -20.68 -0.42 31.18
CA GLN A 494 -21.71 -0.67 30.17
C GLN A 494 -23.12 -0.63 30.79
N PRO A 495 -24.19 -0.48 29.98
CA PRO A 495 -25.56 -0.44 30.48
C PRO A 495 -25.97 -1.69 31.29
N ASP A 496 -25.36 -2.84 31.00
CA ASP A 496 -25.54 -4.10 31.71
C ASP A 496 -24.68 -4.23 32.98
N MET A 497 -24.04 -3.14 33.42
CA MET A 497 -23.12 -3.06 34.56
C MET A 497 -21.81 -3.83 34.39
N THR A 498 -21.50 -4.32 33.18
CA THR A 498 -20.19 -4.90 32.89
C THR A 498 -19.14 -3.80 32.70
N ILE A 499 -17.86 -4.14 32.88
CA ILE A 499 -16.75 -3.23 32.63
C ILE A 499 -16.13 -3.58 31.28
N ARG A 500 -16.07 -2.59 30.38
CA ARG A 500 -15.41 -2.69 29.09
C ARG A 500 -14.15 -1.83 29.06
N TYR A 501 -13.12 -2.28 28.35
CA TYR A 501 -11.83 -1.58 28.22
C TYR A 501 -11.61 -1.18 26.76
N LEU A 502 -12.39 -0.21 26.29
CA LEU A 502 -12.49 0.17 24.87
C LEU A 502 -11.12 0.52 24.25
N ILE A 503 -10.22 1.11 25.03
CA ILE A 503 -8.87 1.47 24.55
C ILE A 503 -7.96 0.25 24.39
N GLU A 504 -8.02 -0.71 25.31
CA GLU A 504 -7.27 -1.97 25.16
C GLU A 504 -7.85 -2.79 23.99
N GLU A 505 -9.17 -2.78 23.80
CA GLU A 505 -9.81 -3.40 22.62
C GLU A 505 -9.36 -2.75 21.30
N LEU A 506 -9.20 -1.41 21.28
CA LEU A 506 -8.68 -0.69 20.13
C LEU A 506 -7.24 -1.10 19.80
N LEU A 507 -6.37 -1.14 20.81
CA LEU A 507 -4.97 -1.56 20.64
C LEU A 507 -4.87 -3.03 20.18
N ASP A 508 -5.68 -3.90 20.75
CA ASP A 508 -5.76 -5.30 20.35
C ASP A 508 -6.27 -5.43 18.90
N GLU A 509 -7.22 -4.60 18.46
CA GLU A 509 -7.66 -4.54 17.07
C GLU A 509 -6.54 -4.05 16.15
N TYR A 510 -5.75 -3.03 16.54
CA TYR A 510 -4.63 -2.56 15.74
C TYR A 510 -3.51 -3.59 15.58
N ILE A 511 -3.21 -4.36 16.63
CA ILE A 511 -2.27 -5.47 16.54
C ILE A 511 -2.85 -6.57 15.65
N ARG A 512 -4.11 -6.95 15.87
CA ARG A 512 -4.73 -8.11 15.22
C ARG A 512 -4.99 -7.89 13.72
N ASN A 513 -5.44 -6.70 13.35
CA ASN A 513 -5.87 -6.38 12.00
C ASN A 513 -4.70 -5.88 11.15
N GLU A 514 -4.35 -6.63 10.11
CA GLU A 514 -3.19 -6.34 9.26
C GLU A 514 -3.26 -4.95 8.61
N TYR A 515 -4.46 -4.48 8.24
CA TYR A 515 -4.64 -3.12 7.71
C TYR A 515 -4.15 -2.05 8.69
N PHE A 516 -4.56 -2.13 9.97
CA PHE A 516 -4.11 -1.16 10.98
C PHE A 516 -2.63 -1.34 11.34
N LEU A 517 -2.15 -2.58 11.33
CA LEU A 517 -0.75 -2.89 11.57
C LEU A 517 0.16 -2.26 10.49
N ILE A 518 -0.23 -2.33 9.21
CA ILE A 518 0.49 -1.68 8.10
C ILE A 518 0.51 -0.17 8.27
N LEU A 519 -0.59 0.43 8.74
CA LEU A 519 -0.72 1.89 8.84
C LEU A 519 -0.02 2.50 10.05
N TYR A 520 -0.09 1.82 11.20
CA TYR A 520 0.27 2.37 12.52
C TYR A 520 1.28 1.52 13.29
N GLY A 521 1.77 0.42 12.72
CA GLY A 521 2.65 -0.53 13.42
C GLY A 521 3.94 0.12 13.93
N ASP A 522 4.58 0.98 13.13
CA ASP A 522 5.82 1.68 13.50
C ASP A 522 5.59 2.62 14.70
N GLU A 523 4.49 3.37 14.67
CA GLU A 523 4.11 4.29 15.76
C GLU A 523 3.71 3.52 17.03
N LEU A 524 2.94 2.43 16.90
CA LEU A 524 2.58 1.56 18.03
C LEU A 524 3.82 0.92 18.67
N MET A 525 4.78 0.48 17.85
CA MET A 525 6.04 -0.09 18.32
C MET A 525 6.81 0.90 19.18
N LYS A 526 7.06 2.11 18.65
CA LYS A 526 7.75 3.20 19.38
C LYS A 526 7.03 3.51 20.68
N PHE A 527 5.72 3.64 20.60
CA PHE A 527 4.89 3.96 21.74
C PHE A 527 4.96 2.91 22.85
N PHE A 528 4.82 1.62 22.51
CA PHE A 528 4.91 0.53 23.49
C PHE A 528 6.30 0.44 24.11
N ILE A 529 7.34 0.68 23.32
CA ILE A 529 8.70 0.78 23.81
C ILE A 529 8.78 1.93 24.80
N ASP A 530 8.50 3.17 24.42
CA ASP A 530 8.74 4.36 25.26
C ASP A 530 7.95 4.29 26.58
N ASN A 531 6.75 3.70 26.56
CA ASN A 531 5.86 3.60 27.73
C ASN A 531 5.97 2.28 28.52
N GLY A 532 6.89 1.38 28.15
CA GLY A 532 7.14 0.14 28.91
C GLY A 532 5.97 -0.83 28.89
N LYS A 533 5.27 -0.92 27.76
CA LYS A 533 4.13 -1.81 27.54
C LYS A 533 4.61 -3.15 27.00
N ASP A 534 5.45 -3.84 27.78
CA ASP A 534 6.15 -5.06 27.36
C ASP A 534 5.22 -6.17 26.85
N VAL A 535 4.02 -6.31 27.45
CA VAL A 535 3.05 -7.32 27.04
C VAL A 535 2.51 -7.02 25.63
N GLN A 536 2.11 -5.77 25.39
CA GLN A 536 1.63 -5.32 24.09
C GLN A 536 2.75 -5.34 23.04
N LEU A 537 3.98 -4.96 23.42
CA LEU A 537 5.18 -5.04 22.58
C LEU A 537 5.40 -6.48 22.08
N ARG A 538 5.42 -7.45 22.99
CA ARG A 538 5.56 -8.88 22.63
C ARG A 538 4.42 -9.36 21.73
N ARG A 539 3.17 -8.96 22.02
CA ARG A 539 2.01 -9.30 21.19
C ARG A 539 2.15 -8.76 19.76
N LEU A 540 2.56 -7.50 19.62
CA LEU A 540 2.81 -6.85 18.33
C LEU A 540 3.89 -7.57 17.52
N CYS A 541 5.05 -7.82 18.13
CA CYS A 541 6.15 -8.53 17.48
C CYS A 541 5.74 -9.97 17.09
N ASN A 542 5.14 -10.73 18.01
CA ASN A 542 4.66 -12.09 17.71
C ASN A 542 3.63 -12.10 16.59
N ARG A 543 2.76 -11.10 16.51
CA ARG A 543 1.79 -10.97 15.42
C ARG A 543 2.46 -10.70 14.08
N CYS A 544 3.48 -9.86 14.03
CA CYS A 544 4.29 -9.65 12.81
C CYS A 544 4.95 -10.96 12.38
N ILE A 545 5.60 -11.69 13.30
CA ILE A 545 6.20 -13.01 13.02
C ILE A 545 5.17 -13.97 12.44
N LYS A 546 4.00 -14.07 13.09
CA LYS A 546 2.92 -14.95 12.65
C LYS A 546 2.44 -14.62 11.23
N LEU A 547 2.28 -13.33 10.90
CA LEU A 547 1.87 -12.91 9.56
C LEU A 547 2.93 -13.18 8.49
N VAL A 548 4.22 -13.15 8.85
CA VAL A 548 5.28 -13.39 7.89
C VAL A 548 5.63 -14.87 7.73
N PHE A 549 5.67 -15.65 8.81
CA PHE A 549 6.21 -17.01 8.77
C PHE A 549 5.16 -18.11 8.99
N GLU A 550 4.02 -17.79 9.60
CA GLU A 550 2.97 -18.77 9.94
C GLU A 550 1.68 -18.53 9.15
N SER A 551 1.71 -17.61 8.18
CA SER A 551 0.55 -17.31 7.32
C SER A 551 0.48 -18.31 6.17
N ASP A 552 -0.73 -18.80 5.90
CA ASP A 552 -1.01 -19.58 4.68
C ASP A 552 -0.99 -18.70 3.40
N GLU A 553 -0.91 -17.37 3.57
CA GLU A 553 -0.77 -16.45 2.43
C GLU A 553 0.58 -16.60 1.76
N SER A 554 0.57 -16.68 0.44
CA SER A 554 1.79 -16.73 -0.36
C SER A 554 1.72 -15.71 -1.51
N PRO A 555 2.70 -14.80 -1.63
CA PRO A 555 3.86 -14.66 -0.75
C PRO A 555 3.49 -14.00 0.60
N PRO A 556 4.23 -14.32 1.68
CA PRO A 556 4.07 -13.66 2.96
C PRO A 556 4.46 -12.18 2.88
N ASN A 557 3.85 -11.35 3.72
CA ASN A 557 4.09 -9.91 3.76
C ASN A 557 5.37 -9.58 4.54
N ILE A 558 6.54 -10.01 4.04
CA ILE A 558 7.82 -9.89 4.75
C ILE A 558 8.16 -8.45 5.18
N GLN A 559 7.64 -7.45 4.46
CA GLN A 559 7.85 -6.05 4.79
C GLN A 559 7.29 -5.65 6.16
N LEU A 560 6.38 -6.43 6.75
CA LEU A 560 5.95 -6.24 8.13
C LEU A 560 7.11 -6.35 9.13
N PHE A 561 8.21 -7.05 8.79
CA PHE A 561 9.40 -7.05 9.64
C PHE A 561 10.05 -5.68 9.80
N ARG A 562 9.80 -4.75 8.87
CA ARG A 562 10.27 -3.38 8.98
C ARG A 562 9.80 -2.70 10.27
N ILE A 563 8.58 -3.04 10.74
CA ILE A 563 8.02 -2.52 11.99
C ILE A 563 8.92 -2.85 13.18
N ILE A 564 9.46 -4.06 13.19
CA ILE A 564 10.37 -4.52 14.26
C ILE A 564 11.78 -4.01 14.00
N SER A 565 12.28 -4.14 12.76
CA SER A 565 13.69 -3.89 12.44
C SER A 565 14.13 -2.47 12.75
N GLN A 566 13.25 -1.48 12.53
CA GLN A 566 13.51 -0.07 12.85
C GLN A 566 13.68 0.21 14.34
N SER A 567 13.18 -0.68 15.20
CA SER A 567 13.20 -0.51 16.65
C SER A 567 14.05 -1.55 17.39
N LEU A 568 14.79 -2.40 16.67
CA LEU A 568 15.56 -3.51 17.25
C LEU A 568 16.49 -3.07 18.38
N THR A 569 17.26 -2.00 18.18
CA THR A 569 18.19 -1.49 19.20
C THR A 569 17.44 -1.15 20.49
N LYS A 570 16.35 -0.38 20.38
CA LYS A 570 15.54 0.01 21.54
C LYS A 570 14.86 -1.19 22.22
N ILE A 571 14.42 -2.18 21.44
CA ILE A 571 13.85 -3.43 21.97
C ILE A 571 14.93 -4.19 22.75
N SER A 572 16.15 -4.29 22.22
CA SER A 572 17.26 -5.00 22.86
C SER A 572 17.67 -4.35 24.18
N GLU A 573 17.70 -3.01 24.23
CA GLU A 573 18.03 -2.26 25.44
C GLU A 573 16.96 -2.43 26.53
N ARG A 574 15.67 -2.40 26.14
CA ARG A 574 14.57 -2.41 27.09
C ARG A 574 14.15 -3.83 27.51
N ASN A 575 14.28 -4.80 26.62
CA ASN A 575 13.82 -6.17 26.84
C ASN A 575 14.81 -7.21 26.24
N PRO A 576 16.04 -7.30 26.79
CA PRO A 576 17.11 -8.12 26.20
C PRO A 576 16.73 -9.60 26.09
N THR A 577 16.07 -10.16 27.11
CA THR A 577 15.62 -11.57 27.06
C THR A 577 14.58 -11.81 25.96
N TYR A 578 13.68 -10.85 25.73
CA TYR A 578 12.73 -10.96 24.62
C TYR A 578 13.44 -10.85 23.28
N PHE A 579 14.39 -9.93 23.19
CA PHE A 579 15.18 -9.73 21.98
C PHE A 579 15.99 -10.99 21.63
N ASP A 580 16.63 -11.62 22.62
CA ASP A 580 17.36 -12.87 22.43
C ASP A 580 16.43 -13.97 21.90
N ASP A 581 15.27 -14.18 22.54
CA ASP A 581 14.26 -15.14 22.10
C ASP A 581 13.74 -14.83 20.69
N PHE A 582 13.49 -13.55 20.40
CA PHE A 582 13.08 -13.07 19.09
C PHE A 582 14.13 -13.37 18.02
N ILE A 583 15.39 -12.99 18.24
CA ILE A 583 16.49 -13.21 17.29
C ILE A 583 16.71 -14.72 17.09
N ILE A 584 16.66 -15.52 18.14
CA ILE A 584 16.70 -16.98 18.05
C ILE A 584 15.57 -17.46 17.15
N ARG A 585 14.32 -17.09 17.43
CA ARG A 585 13.15 -17.52 16.65
C ARG A 585 13.25 -17.12 15.19
N ILE A 586 13.65 -15.89 14.87
CA ILE A 586 13.86 -15.43 13.49
C ILE A 586 15.00 -16.20 12.82
N SER A 587 16.13 -16.38 13.50
CA SER A 587 17.28 -17.10 12.96
C SER A 587 16.93 -18.55 12.65
N PHE A 588 16.17 -19.20 13.53
CA PHE A 588 15.62 -20.53 13.28
C PHE A 588 14.70 -20.50 12.05
N LEU A 589 13.73 -19.58 11.98
CA LEU A 589 12.82 -19.49 10.84
C LEU A 589 13.57 -19.27 9.52
N CYS A 590 14.57 -18.38 9.47
CA CYS A 590 15.41 -18.16 8.29
C CYS A 590 16.25 -19.39 7.90
N VAL A 591 16.64 -20.24 8.86
CA VAL A 591 17.43 -21.46 8.63
C VAL A 591 16.54 -22.67 8.26
N PHE A 592 15.28 -22.74 8.69
CA PHE A 592 14.35 -23.85 8.41
C PHE A 592 13.40 -23.63 7.24
N ASP A 593 13.18 -22.37 6.86
CA ASP A 593 12.60 -22.02 5.55
C ASP A 593 13.54 -22.42 4.39
N ARG A 594 14.70 -22.99 4.72
CA ARG A 594 15.53 -23.83 3.87
C ARG A 594 14.76 -24.96 3.19
N SER A 595 13.72 -25.53 3.78
CA SER A 595 12.91 -26.57 3.10
C SER A 595 12.00 -25.98 2.00
N TYR A 596 11.48 -24.77 2.19
CA TYR A 596 10.78 -23.99 1.17
C TYR A 596 11.74 -23.49 0.09
N LEU A 597 12.90 -22.94 0.49
CA LEU A 597 13.96 -22.51 -0.43
C LEU A 597 14.53 -23.70 -1.22
N GLU A 598 14.77 -24.85 -0.60
CA GLU A 598 15.24 -26.07 -1.28
C GLU A 598 14.17 -26.60 -2.25
N SER A 599 12.90 -26.72 -1.85
CA SER A 599 11.83 -27.17 -2.76
C SER A 599 11.47 -26.19 -3.88
N THR A 600 11.79 -24.89 -3.73
CA THR A 600 11.49 -23.85 -4.73
C THR A 600 12.70 -23.48 -5.60
N LEU A 601 13.94 -23.69 -5.11
CA LEU A 601 15.20 -23.33 -5.79
C LEU A 601 16.04 -24.53 -6.23
N GLU A 602 15.56 -25.77 -6.00
CA GLU A 602 16.28 -27.03 -6.29
C GLU A 602 16.87 -27.10 -7.71
N ASP A 603 16.29 -26.38 -8.68
CA ASP A 603 16.74 -26.39 -10.07
C ASP A 603 17.72 -25.27 -10.49
N LYS A 604 17.97 -24.22 -9.68
CA LYS A 604 18.67 -23.02 -10.19
C LYS A 604 19.89 -22.50 -9.41
N ILE A 605 20.07 -22.82 -8.13
CA ILE A 605 21.23 -22.31 -7.38
C ILE A 605 21.95 -23.45 -6.65
N ARG A 606 23.15 -23.83 -7.14
CA ARG A 606 24.06 -24.73 -6.41
C ARG A 606 24.64 -24.01 -5.19
N LEU A 607 23.92 -24.02 -4.06
CA LEU A 607 24.37 -23.47 -2.78
C LEU A 607 25.45 -24.36 -2.13
N LYS A 608 26.66 -24.36 -2.69
CA LYS A 608 27.79 -25.18 -2.22
C LYS A 608 28.34 -24.81 -0.83
N HIS A 609 27.95 -23.66 -0.27
CA HIS A 609 28.55 -23.11 0.96
C HIS A 609 27.74 -23.38 2.24
N LEU A 610 26.56 -24.00 2.16
CA LEU A 610 25.64 -24.18 3.31
C LEU A 610 25.53 -25.63 3.82
N HIS A 611 26.37 -26.54 3.36
CA HIS A 611 26.40 -27.94 3.82
C HIS A 611 26.98 -28.16 5.23
N HIS A 612 27.43 -27.11 5.93
CA HIS A 612 28.11 -27.24 7.22
C HIS A 612 27.21 -27.20 8.47
N TYR A 613 25.92 -26.92 8.34
CA TYR A 613 25.00 -26.85 9.49
C TYR A 613 23.93 -27.94 9.38
N GLY A 614 24.03 -28.95 10.26
CA GLY A 614 23.34 -30.25 10.21
C GLY A 614 21.83 -30.22 10.50
N SER A 615 21.19 -31.40 10.38
CA SER A 615 19.73 -31.57 10.44
C SER A 615 19.16 -31.39 11.84
N TYR A 616 18.22 -30.45 12.00
CA TYR A 616 17.55 -30.13 13.27
C TYR A 616 16.07 -30.56 13.31
N ASN A 617 15.68 -31.53 12.48
CA ASN A 617 14.29 -32.00 12.41
C ASN A 617 13.73 -32.49 13.77
N GLY A 618 14.57 -32.90 14.71
CA GLY A 618 14.15 -33.30 16.06
C GLY A 618 13.80 -32.16 17.03
N ILE A 619 14.14 -30.89 16.72
CA ILE A 619 13.87 -29.75 17.61
C ILE A 619 12.43 -29.22 17.44
N ILE A 620 11.84 -29.37 16.24
CA ILE A 620 10.47 -28.93 15.95
C ILE A 620 9.45 -29.69 16.82
N ASP A 621 9.63 -31.00 17.02
CA ASP A 621 8.73 -31.82 17.85
C ASP A 621 8.79 -31.48 19.34
N ILE A 622 9.88 -30.84 19.78
CA ILE A 622 10.08 -30.41 21.18
C ILE A 622 9.49 -29.01 21.40
N LEU A 623 9.60 -28.11 20.41
CA LEU A 623 9.12 -26.73 20.51
C LEU A 623 7.62 -26.58 20.20
N MET A 624 7.02 -27.43 19.36
CA MET A 624 5.57 -27.42 19.10
C MET A 624 4.74 -27.99 20.26
N LYS A 625 5.38 -28.52 21.30
CA LYS A 625 4.72 -29.13 22.48
C LYS A 625 4.73 -28.26 23.74
N ASN A 626 5.34 -27.07 23.70
CA ASN A 626 5.33 -26.07 24.77
C ASN A 626 4.78 -24.74 24.25
#